data_AF-A0A1C7LUF8-F1
#
_entry.id   AF-A0A1C7LUF8-F1
#
_cell.length_a   1.000
_cell.length_b   1.000
_cell.length_c   1.000
_cell.angle_alpha   90.00
_cell.angle_beta   90.00
_cell.angle_gamma   90.00
#
_symmetry.space_group_name_H-M   'P 1'
#
loop_
_entity.id
_entity.type
_entity.pdbx_description
1 polymer ?
#
loop_
_entity_poly.entity_id
_entity_poly.type
_entity_poly.pdbx_seq_one_letter_code
_entity_poly.pdbx_strand_id
1 'polypeptide(L)'
;MRAKGDSFKRLAGNPAEGVVGGRMAHSLRSLGSAACNYGMVAQGGMDFYWEIGCWPWDICAGAIIAQEAGCLVAGSHIAPLDNDVNKSVLTGRKYIVIRAIGDTETERGVDAQKRLIKEFVEQMYDSLVIRKGLR
;
A
#
# COMPACT_ATOMS: atom_id res chain seq x y z
N MET A 1 18.38 2.89 -6.31
CA MET A 1 18.18 1.45 -6.01
C MET A 1 18.20 1.10 -4.53
N ARG A 2 19.03 1.75 -3.68
CA ARG A 2 19.08 1.48 -2.22
C ARG A 2 17.75 1.68 -1.49
N ALA A 3 17.03 2.78 -1.76
CA ALA A 3 15.76 3.13 -1.11
C ALA A 3 14.72 2.00 -1.09
N LYS A 4 14.39 1.45 -2.27
CA LYS A 4 13.38 0.39 -2.40
C LYS A 4 13.85 -0.90 -1.72
N GLY A 5 15.15 -1.20 -1.80
CA GLY A 5 15.77 -2.34 -1.10
C GLY A 5 15.70 -2.21 0.42
N ASP A 6 15.93 -1.02 0.96
CA ASP A 6 15.84 -0.76 2.41
C ASP A 6 14.40 -0.88 2.90
N SER A 7 13.41 -0.45 2.11
CA SER A 7 12.00 -0.67 2.43
C SER A 7 11.67 -2.17 2.51
N PHE A 8 12.15 -2.98 1.54
CA PHE A 8 11.93 -4.43 1.59
C PHE A 8 12.60 -5.09 2.79
N LYS A 9 13.83 -4.67 3.14
CA LYS A 9 14.53 -5.16 4.34
C LYS A 9 13.76 -4.85 5.62
N ARG A 10 13.19 -3.66 5.75
CA ARG A 10 12.37 -3.29 6.91
C ARG A 10 11.05 -4.04 6.94
N LEU A 11 10.38 -4.21 5.80
CA LEU A 11 9.14 -4.97 5.75
C LEU A 11 9.35 -6.43 6.17
N ALA A 12 10.37 -7.10 5.65
CA ALA A 12 10.65 -8.49 5.98
C ALA A 12 11.42 -8.70 7.30
N GLY A 13 12.03 -7.63 7.84
CA GLY A 13 12.94 -7.73 8.98
C GLY A 13 12.23 -7.89 10.32
N ASN A 14 12.91 -8.61 11.23
CA ASN A 14 12.50 -8.79 12.61
C ASN A 14 13.12 -7.71 13.52
N PRO A 15 12.32 -6.87 14.21
CA PRO A 15 12.85 -5.95 15.22
C PRO A 15 13.62 -6.65 16.33
N ALA A 16 13.19 -7.85 16.73
CA ALA A 16 13.83 -8.61 17.80
C ALA A 16 15.22 -9.14 17.43
N GLU A 17 15.52 -9.23 16.13
CA GLU A 17 16.83 -9.65 15.60
C GLU A 17 17.67 -8.44 15.17
N GLY A 18 17.29 -7.22 15.58
CA GLY A 18 18.08 -6.01 15.37
C GLY A 18 17.77 -5.26 14.07
N VAL A 19 16.73 -5.63 13.32
CA VAL A 19 16.29 -4.83 12.16
C VAL A 19 15.43 -3.67 12.65
N VAL A 20 16.06 -2.49 12.82
CA VAL A 20 15.37 -1.25 13.23
C VAL A 20 14.26 -0.90 12.23
N GLY A 21 13.02 -0.80 12.72
CA GLY A 21 11.83 -0.57 11.88
C GLY A 21 11.31 -1.83 11.18
N GLY A 22 11.74 -3.02 11.60
CA GLY A 22 11.21 -4.31 11.14
C GLY A 22 9.69 -4.44 11.35
N ARG A 23 8.96 -5.01 10.39
CA ARG A 23 7.50 -5.23 10.52
C ARG A 23 7.05 -6.67 10.34
N MET A 24 7.98 -7.59 10.06
CA MET A 24 7.70 -9.02 9.94
C MET A 24 6.57 -9.35 8.96
N ALA A 25 6.59 -8.74 7.77
CA ALA A 25 5.74 -9.16 6.68
C ALA A 25 6.07 -10.63 6.32
N HIS A 26 5.06 -11.50 6.38
CA HIS A 26 5.23 -12.94 6.21
C HIS A 26 5.86 -13.31 4.85
N SER A 27 5.48 -12.62 3.78
CA SER A 27 6.07 -12.79 2.44
C SER A 27 5.89 -11.52 1.61
N LEU A 28 6.80 -11.30 0.67
CA LEU A 28 6.72 -10.23 -0.32
C LEU A 28 6.64 -10.85 -1.72
N ARG A 29 5.76 -10.33 -2.56
CA ARG A 29 5.50 -10.84 -3.91
C ARG A 29 5.47 -9.71 -4.93
N SER A 30 5.77 -10.03 -6.19
CA SER A 30 5.57 -9.14 -7.33
C SER A 30 5.19 -9.97 -8.55
N LEU A 31 3.96 -9.80 -9.05
CA LEU A 31 3.45 -10.55 -10.22
C LEU A 31 3.79 -9.88 -11.56
N GLY A 32 4.45 -8.72 -11.55
CA GLY A 32 4.81 -7.98 -12.77
C GLY A 32 3.64 -7.28 -13.48
N SER A 33 2.42 -7.35 -12.97
CA SER A 33 1.24 -6.63 -13.46
C SER A 33 0.49 -5.97 -12.30
N ALA A 34 0.35 -4.65 -12.35
CA ALA A 34 -0.35 -3.89 -11.32
C ALA A 34 -1.82 -4.30 -11.20
N ALA A 35 -2.55 -4.41 -12.32
CA ALA A 35 -3.93 -4.87 -12.34
C ALA A 35 -4.10 -6.28 -11.72
N CYS A 36 -3.21 -7.23 -12.00
CA CYS A 36 -3.26 -8.56 -11.38
C CYS A 36 -3.00 -8.51 -9.88
N ASN A 37 -2.08 -7.65 -9.42
CA ASN A 37 -1.83 -7.46 -7.99
C ASN A 37 -3.07 -6.90 -7.26
N TYR A 38 -3.80 -5.96 -7.88
CA TYR A 38 -5.08 -5.48 -7.35
C TYR A 38 -6.10 -6.61 -7.23
N GLY A 39 -6.23 -7.47 -8.25
CA GLY A 39 -7.11 -8.64 -8.19
C GLY A 39 -6.73 -9.63 -7.10
N MET A 40 -5.44 -9.79 -6.79
CA MET A 40 -4.98 -10.61 -5.67
C MET A 40 -5.30 -9.99 -4.30
N VAL A 41 -5.29 -8.67 -4.19
CA VAL A 41 -5.75 -7.99 -2.97
C VAL A 41 -7.27 -8.09 -2.82
N ALA A 42 -8.01 -7.88 -3.91
CA ALA A 42 -9.46 -7.98 -3.94
C ALA A 42 -9.97 -9.37 -3.54
N GLN A 43 -9.31 -10.44 -3.99
CA GLN A 43 -9.68 -11.82 -3.61
C GLN A 43 -9.15 -12.23 -2.22
N GLY A 44 -8.38 -11.38 -1.54
CA GLY A 44 -7.77 -11.69 -0.24
C GLY A 44 -6.53 -12.59 -0.29
N GLY A 45 -5.96 -12.84 -1.47
CA GLY A 45 -4.70 -13.57 -1.63
C GLY A 45 -3.45 -12.75 -1.27
N MET A 46 -3.58 -11.43 -1.20
CA MET A 46 -2.60 -10.51 -0.64
C MET A 46 -3.28 -9.49 0.27
N ASP A 47 -2.67 -9.17 1.40
CA ASP A 47 -3.22 -8.15 2.31
C ASP A 47 -3.07 -6.73 1.75
N PHE A 48 -1.96 -6.49 1.04
CA PHE A 48 -1.51 -5.15 0.72
C PHE A 48 -0.71 -5.13 -0.59
N TYR A 49 -0.94 -4.12 -1.42
CA TYR A 49 -0.12 -3.84 -2.61
C TYR A 49 0.18 -2.35 -2.71
N TRP A 50 1.42 -2.02 -3.06
CA TRP A 50 1.83 -0.64 -3.31
C TRP A 50 2.76 -0.59 -4.52
N GLU A 51 2.66 0.47 -5.31
CA GLU A 51 3.61 0.71 -6.39
C GLU A 51 3.77 2.21 -6.67
N ILE A 52 4.98 2.56 -7.09
CA ILE A 52 5.36 3.93 -7.44
C ILE A 52 5.86 3.93 -8.87
N GLY A 53 5.25 4.78 -9.71
CA GLY A 53 5.64 4.96 -11.11
C GLY A 53 4.72 4.29 -12.12
N CYS A 54 3.71 3.52 -11.71
CA CYS A 54 2.68 3.03 -12.63
C CYS A 54 1.91 4.18 -13.27
N TRP A 55 1.44 3.95 -14.50
CA TRP A 55 0.56 4.89 -15.17
C TRP A 55 -0.90 4.64 -14.79
N PRO A 56 -1.79 5.65 -14.94
CA PRO A 56 -3.20 5.49 -14.60
C PRO A 56 -3.84 4.27 -15.26
N TRP A 57 -3.54 4.04 -16.55
CA TRP A 57 -4.11 2.91 -17.30
C TRP A 57 -3.70 1.54 -16.75
N ASP A 58 -2.59 1.44 -16.02
CA ASP A 58 -2.14 0.18 -15.41
C ASP A 58 -2.97 -0.19 -14.16
N ILE A 59 -3.64 0.79 -13.54
CA ILE A 59 -4.35 0.60 -12.26
C ILE A 59 -5.85 0.87 -12.33
N CYS A 60 -6.36 1.63 -13.31
CA CYS A 60 -7.78 2.00 -13.38
C CYS A 60 -8.73 0.80 -13.27
N ALA A 61 -8.48 -0.26 -14.04
CA ALA A 61 -9.31 -1.46 -13.99
C ALA A 61 -9.21 -2.18 -12.64
N GLY A 62 -8.00 -2.28 -12.07
CA GLY A 62 -7.77 -2.90 -10.78
C GLY A 62 -8.40 -2.12 -9.62
N ALA A 63 -8.37 -0.79 -9.69
CA ALA A 63 -8.94 0.09 -8.67
C ALA A 63 -10.45 -0.12 -8.55
N ILE A 64 -11.18 -0.18 -9.67
CA ILE A 64 -12.62 -0.46 -9.68
C ILE A 64 -12.91 -1.83 -9.04
N ILE A 65 -12.21 -2.88 -9.48
CA ILE A 65 -12.39 -4.24 -8.93
C ILE A 65 -12.15 -4.26 -7.42
N ALA A 66 -11.08 -3.60 -6.96
CA ALA A 66 -10.74 -3.55 -5.54
C ALA A 66 -11.80 -2.77 -4.74
N GLN A 67 -12.25 -1.61 -5.23
CA GLN A 67 -13.29 -0.82 -4.57
C GLN A 67 -14.60 -1.60 -4.43
N GLU A 68 -15.03 -2.30 -5.48
CA GLU A 68 -16.22 -3.18 -5.45
C GLU A 68 -16.06 -4.35 -4.47
N ALA A 69 -14.82 -4.84 -4.29
CA ALA A 69 -14.52 -5.87 -3.29
C ALA A 69 -14.40 -5.34 -1.85
N GLY A 70 -14.67 -4.05 -1.61
CA GLY A 70 -14.55 -3.42 -0.28
C GLY A 70 -13.12 -3.10 0.16
N CYS A 71 -12.18 -3.12 -0.79
CA CYS A 71 -10.81 -2.71 -0.54
C CYS A 71 -10.72 -1.17 -0.50
N LEU A 72 -9.69 -0.66 0.19
CA LEU A 72 -9.40 0.76 0.22
C LEU A 72 -8.22 1.03 -0.72
N VAL A 73 -8.47 1.82 -1.75
CA VAL A 73 -7.49 2.32 -2.72
C VAL A 73 -7.17 3.77 -2.39
N ALA A 74 -5.89 4.11 -2.32
CA ALA A 74 -5.46 5.48 -2.09
C ALA A 74 -4.21 5.84 -2.91
N GLY A 75 -3.92 7.15 -2.94
CA GLY A 75 -2.79 7.72 -3.65
C GLY A 75 -1.51 7.76 -2.81
N SER A 76 -0.80 8.90 -2.90
CA SER A 76 0.39 9.16 -2.09
C SER A 76 0.06 9.31 -0.59
N HIS A 77 1.10 9.34 0.25
CA HIS A 77 1.01 9.58 1.70
C HIS A 77 0.24 10.85 2.12
N ILE A 78 0.16 11.85 1.24
CA ILE A 78 -0.58 13.10 1.47
C ILE A 78 -2.02 13.05 0.95
N ALA A 79 -2.37 12.02 0.18
CA ALA A 79 -3.71 11.88 -0.36
C ALA A 79 -4.68 11.50 0.77
N PRO A 80 -5.91 12.03 0.76
CA PRO A 80 -6.97 11.55 1.63
C PRO A 80 -7.14 10.03 1.52
N LEU A 81 -7.46 9.38 2.65
CA LEU A 81 -7.83 7.97 2.70
C LEU A 81 -9.35 7.85 2.73
N ASP A 82 -10.00 8.38 1.69
CA ASP A 82 -11.46 8.41 1.52
C ASP A 82 -11.95 7.38 0.48
N ASN A 83 -11.03 6.61 -0.11
CA ASN A 83 -11.30 5.65 -1.17
C ASN A 83 -11.83 6.30 -2.47
N ASP A 84 -11.59 7.59 -2.69
CA ASP A 84 -11.95 8.29 -3.93
C ASP A 84 -10.77 8.28 -4.92
N VAL A 85 -10.86 7.45 -5.96
CA VAL A 85 -9.85 7.34 -7.02
C VAL A 85 -10.09 8.42 -8.08
N ASN A 86 -9.85 9.67 -7.70
CA ASN A 86 -10.01 10.83 -8.57
C ASN A 86 -8.75 11.14 -9.40
N LYS A 87 -8.82 12.19 -10.23
CA LYS A 87 -7.72 12.63 -11.10
C LYS A 87 -6.42 12.90 -10.34
N SER A 88 -6.48 13.40 -9.09
CA SER A 88 -5.28 13.66 -8.29
C SER A 88 -4.59 12.35 -7.90
N VAL A 89 -5.36 11.35 -7.46
CA VAL A 89 -4.85 10.00 -7.16
C VAL A 89 -4.24 9.37 -8.41
N LEU A 90 -4.96 9.38 -9.53
CA LEU A 90 -4.51 8.82 -10.80
C LEU A 90 -3.24 9.51 -11.34
N THR A 91 -3.14 10.83 -11.27
CA THR A 91 -1.97 11.56 -11.79
C THR A 91 -0.78 11.54 -10.83
N GLY A 92 -0.99 11.17 -9.57
CA GLY A 92 0.06 11.12 -8.54
C GLY A 92 1.08 9.99 -8.70
N ARG A 93 0.82 9.00 -9.57
CA ARG A 93 1.71 7.84 -9.88
C ARG A 93 2.20 7.07 -8.65
N LYS A 94 1.45 7.13 -7.56
CA LYS A 94 1.73 6.44 -6.29
C LYS A 94 0.42 5.85 -5.84
N TYR A 95 0.38 4.53 -5.74
CA TYR A 95 -0.85 3.83 -5.44
C TYR A 95 -0.62 2.84 -4.32
N ILE A 96 -1.64 2.72 -3.48
CA ILE A 96 -1.69 1.79 -2.37
C ILE A 96 -3.09 1.19 -2.34
N VAL A 97 -3.16 -0.11 -2.10
CA VAL A 97 -4.42 -0.83 -1.94
C VAL A 97 -4.28 -1.84 -0.82
N ILE A 98 -5.28 -1.88 0.06
CA ILE A 98 -5.40 -2.82 1.16
C ILE A 98 -6.71 -3.59 1.02
N ARG A 99 -6.65 -4.88 1.32
CA ARG A 99 -7.83 -5.76 1.25
C ARG A 99 -8.97 -5.27 2.15
N ALA A 100 -10.18 -5.77 1.88
CA ALA A 100 -11.29 -5.59 2.80
C ALA A 100 -10.99 -6.16 4.19
N ILE A 101 -11.37 -5.41 5.21
CA ILE A 101 -11.31 -5.80 6.62
C ILE A 101 -12.73 -5.66 7.16
N GLY A 102 -13.22 -6.70 7.83
CA GLY A 102 -14.52 -6.66 8.50
C GLY A 102 -14.46 -5.84 9.79
N ASP A 103 -15.61 -5.36 10.23
CA ASP A 103 -15.72 -4.68 11.51
C ASP A 103 -15.42 -5.65 12.66
N THR A 104 -14.81 -5.12 13.71
CA THR A 104 -14.67 -5.78 15.00
C THR A 104 -15.53 -5.07 16.03
N GLU A 105 -15.67 -5.63 17.23
CA GLU A 105 -16.41 -4.99 18.33
C GLU A 105 -15.85 -3.61 18.71
N THR A 106 -14.56 -3.35 18.43
CA THR A 106 -13.82 -2.17 18.90
C THR A 106 -13.38 -1.21 17.80
N GLU A 107 -13.32 -1.66 16.53
CA GLU A 107 -12.82 -0.88 15.39
C GLU A 107 -13.59 -1.24 14.11
N ARG A 108 -14.04 -0.23 13.37
CA ARG A 108 -14.59 -0.43 12.01
C ARG A 108 -13.48 -0.85 11.06
N GLY A 109 -13.76 -1.75 10.14
CA GLY A 109 -12.80 -2.26 9.17
C GLY A 109 -12.15 -1.16 8.32
N VAL A 110 -12.92 -0.13 7.95
CA VAL A 110 -12.38 1.03 7.22
C VAL A 110 -11.38 1.84 8.04
N ASP A 111 -11.56 1.93 9.36
CA ASP A 111 -10.63 2.66 10.22
C ASP A 111 -9.35 1.85 10.43
N ALA A 112 -9.47 0.51 10.54
CA ALA A 112 -8.34 -0.41 10.53
C ALA A 112 -7.54 -0.32 9.23
N GLN A 113 -8.20 -0.29 8.06
CA GLN A 113 -7.55 -0.11 6.76
C GLN A 113 -6.74 1.19 6.72
N LYS A 114 -7.35 2.31 7.16
CA LYS A 114 -6.68 3.63 7.19
C LYS A 114 -5.48 3.65 8.12
N ARG A 115 -5.61 3.05 9.31
CA ARG A 115 -4.53 2.94 10.29
C ARG A 115 -3.37 2.13 9.74
N LEU A 116 -3.63 0.96 9.16
CA LEU A 116 -2.60 0.11 8.56
C LEU A 116 -1.89 0.79 7.39
N ILE A 117 -2.61 1.52 6.53
CA ILE A 117 -2.00 2.32 5.46
C ILE A 117 -1.06 3.38 6.04
N LYS A 118 -1.49 4.13 7.06
CA LYS A 118 -0.66 5.16 7.68
C LYS A 118 0.60 4.56 8.29
N GLU A 119 0.46 3.47 9.04
CA GLU A 119 1.60 2.76 9.62
C GLU A 119 2.56 2.28 8.51
N PHE A 120 2.05 1.68 7.44
CA PHE A 120 2.87 1.22 6.31
C PHE A 120 3.64 2.38 5.64
N VAL A 121 2.95 3.49 5.41
CA VAL A 121 3.52 4.69 4.80
C VAL A 121 4.59 5.29 5.71
N GLU A 122 4.36 5.43 7.00
CA GLU A 122 5.37 5.91 7.95
C GLU A 122 6.66 5.07 7.87
N GLN A 123 6.54 3.74 7.79
CA GLN A 123 7.70 2.85 7.65
C GLN A 123 8.45 3.05 6.33
N MET A 124 7.73 3.28 5.24
CA MET A 124 8.34 3.56 3.94
C MET A 124 9.07 4.91 3.93
N TYR A 125 8.51 5.94 4.56
CA TYR A 125 9.05 7.31 4.52
C TYR A 125 10.08 7.62 5.61
N ASP A 126 10.08 6.87 6.72
CA ASP A 126 11.14 6.90 7.74
C ASP A 126 12.42 6.20 7.25
N SER A 127 12.39 5.59 6.07
CA SER A 127 13.62 5.35 5.32
C SER A 127 14.04 6.69 4.73
N LEU A 128 15.17 7.23 5.19
CA LEU A 128 15.78 8.55 4.92
C LEU A 128 15.78 9.05 3.45
N VAL A 129 15.26 8.27 2.51
CA VAL A 129 15.31 8.51 1.07
C VAL A 129 14.06 9.22 0.51
N ILE A 130 12.87 9.12 1.13
CA ILE A 130 11.66 9.77 0.56
C ILE A 130 11.41 11.20 1.09
N ARG A 131 12.19 11.67 2.08
CA ARG A 131 12.14 13.08 2.52
C ARG A 131 12.80 14.09 1.57
N LYS A 132 13.69 13.65 0.67
CA LYS A 132 14.58 14.57 -0.08
C LYS A 132 14.54 14.50 -1.61
N GLY A 133 13.66 13.72 -2.22
CA GLY A 133 13.64 13.65 -3.67
C GLY A 133 12.35 13.09 -4.21
N LEU A 134 11.41 13.98 -4.52
CA LEU A 134 10.71 14.06 -5.80
C LEU A 134 9.72 15.23 -5.66
N ARG A 135 10.15 16.39 -6.16
CA ARG A 135 9.22 17.39 -6.72
C ARG A 135 8.67 16.82 -8.03
#